data_AF-A0A379TAV0-F1
#
_entry.id   AF-A0A379TAV0-F1
#
_cell.length_a   1.000
_cell.length_b   1.000
_cell.length_c   1.000
_cell.angle_alpha   90.00
_cell.angle_beta   90.00
_cell.angle_gamma   90.00
#
_symmetry.space_group_name_H-M   'P 1'
#
loop_
_entity.id
_entity.type
_entity.pdbx_description
1 polymer ?
#
loop_
_entity_poly.entity_id
_entity_poly.type
_entity_poly.pdbx_seq_one_letter_code
_entity_poly.pdbx_strand_id
1 'polypeptide(L)'
;MKKTRYTEEQIAFALKQAETDTRVGEVCRKMGISEATFYNWNKKFAGLGDDRDLRYHRRSIIYALLGAFSDVPQWVFALGALAIVGTMNMIGIKWFAEMEFWFALVKVLAIVIFLVVGTIFLGTGQPLDGNTTGFHLITDNGGFFLLIALLNGITGHSRLVI
;
A
#
# COMPACT_ATOMS: atom_id res chain seq x y z
N MET A 1 -26.70 -29.79 -2.93
CA MET A 1 -27.83 -30.45 -2.22
C MET A 1 -29.03 -30.51 -3.16
N LYS A 2 -29.76 -31.63 -3.24
CA LYS A 2 -31.01 -31.68 -4.03
C LYS A 2 -32.00 -30.67 -3.44
N LYS A 3 -32.49 -29.71 -4.23
CA LYS A 3 -33.55 -28.79 -3.78
C LYS A 3 -34.79 -29.60 -3.42
N THR A 4 -35.13 -29.64 -2.15
CA THR A 4 -36.38 -30.24 -1.68
C THR A 4 -37.54 -29.35 -2.13
N ARG A 5 -38.72 -29.95 -2.32
CA ARG A 5 -39.97 -29.23 -2.64
C ARG A 5 -40.29 -28.13 -1.62
N TYR A 6 -39.86 -28.32 -0.38
CA TYR A 6 -40.02 -27.36 0.72
C TYR A 6 -38.72 -26.62 1.02
N THR A 7 -38.83 -25.34 1.33
CA THR A 7 -37.71 -24.51 1.79
C THR A 7 -37.28 -24.93 3.20
N GLU A 8 -36.02 -24.69 3.55
CA GLU A 8 -35.52 -25.00 4.89
C GLU A 8 -36.25 -24.21 5.98
N GLU A 9 -36.76 -23.03 5.65
CA GLU A 9 -37.56 -22.17 6.52
C GLU A 9 -38.93 -22.79 6.83
N GLN A 10 -39.62 -23.31 5.80
CA GLN A 10 -40.90 -24.02 5.96
C GLN A 10 -40.76 -25.28 6.82
N ILE A 11 -39.65 -26.02 6.64
CA ILE A 11 -39.36 -27.21 7.43
C ILE A 11 -39.09 -26.83 8.91
N ALA A 12 -38.28 -25.78 9.15
CA ALA A 12 -37.99 -25.30 10.50
C ALA A 12 -39.25 -24.78 11.22
N PHE A 13 -40.12 -24.05 10.52
CA PHE A 13 -41.37 -23.54 11.06
C PHE A 13 -42.36 -24.66 11.42
N ALA A 14 -42.44 -25.71 10.60
CA ALA A 14 -43.27 -26.88 10.87
C ALA A 14 -42.78 -27.70 12.07
N LEU A 15 -41.46 -27.87 12.23
CA LEU A 15 -40.87 -28.52 13.40
C LEU A 15 -41.14 -27.72 14.69
N LYS A 16 -40.97 -26.39 14.64
CA LYS A 16 -41.26 -25.50 15.78
C LYS A 16 -42.74 -25.51 16.19
N GLN A 17 -43.66 -25.57 15.23
CA GLN A 17 -45.09 -25.71 15.51
C GLN A 17 -45.43 -26.97 16.29
N ALA A 18 -44.73 -28.07 16.04
CA ALA A 18 -44.93 -29.33 16.77
C ALA A 18 -44.38 -29.26 18.22
N GLU A 19 -43.40 -28.40 18.49
CA GLU A 19 -42.88 -28.16 19.84
C GLU A 19 -43.78 -27.22 20.67
N THR A 20 -44.49 -26.30 20.01
CA THR A 20 -45.25 -25.22 20.65
C THR A 20 -46.75 -25.54 20.83
N ASP A 21 -47.12 -26.82 20.90
CA ASP A 21 -48.47 -27.34 21.22
C ASP A 21 -49.41 -27.64 20.02
N THR A 22 -48.91 -28.32 18.98
CA THR A 22 -49.77 -29.01 17.99
C THR A 22 -49.36 -30.48 17.82
N ARG A 23 -50.33 -31.40 17.76
CA ARG A 23 -50.07 -32.82 17.46
C ARG A 23 -49.40 -32.91 16.08
N VAL A 24 -48.28 -33.63 15.98
CA VAL A 24 -47.50 -33.84 14.74
C VAL A 24 -48.38 -34.24 13.55
N GLY A 25 -49.43 -35.02 13.78
CA GLY A 25 -50.40 -35.43 12.77
C GLY A 25 -51.17 -34.27 12.12
N GLU A 26 -51.48 -33.19 12.85
CA GLU A 26 -52.14 -32.02 12.28
C GLU A 26 -51.20 -31.20 11.39
N VAL A 27 -49.95 -31.04 11.82
CA VAL A 27 -48.90 -30.37 11.03
C VAL A 27 -48.66 -31.16 9.73
N CYS A 28 -48.60 -32.49 9.82
CA CYS A 28 -48.46 -33.38 8.67
C CYS A 28 -49.65 -33.26 7.70
N ARG A 29 -50.89 -33.19 8.23
CA ARG A 29 -52.09 -32.97 7.41
C ARG A 29 -52.12 -31.60 6.74
N LYS A 30 -51.78 -30.52 7.45
CA LYS A 30 -51.76 -29.14 6.91
C LYS A 30 -50.71 -28.96 5.82
N MET A 31 -49.55 -29.59 5.99
CA MET A 31 -48.43 -29.52 5.04
C MET A 31 -48.51 -30.55 3.92
N GLY A 32 -49.46 -31.50 3.99
CA GLY A 32 -49.58 -32.58 3.00
C GLY A 32 -48.37 -33.52 2.97
N ILE A 33 -47.76 -33.79 4.14
CA ILE A 33 -46.57 -34.65 4.30
C ILE A 33 -46.88 -35.84 5.20
N SER A 34 -46.12 -36.93 5.06
CA SER A 34 -46.22 -38.09 5.95
C SER A 34 -45.45 -37.86 7.26
N GLU A 35 -45.88 -38.50 8.35
CA GLU A 35 -45.17 -38.43 9.63
C GLU A 35 -43.72 -38.93 9.52
N ALA A 36 -43.45 -39.91 8.67
CA ALA A 36 -42.09 -40.39 8.41
C ALA A 36 -41.19 -39.28 7.82
N THR A 37 -41.75 -38.40 6.98
CA THR A 37 -41.02 -37.26 6.43
C THR A 37 -40.70 -36.24 7.51
N PHE A 38 -41.66 -36.00 8.41
CA PHE A 38 -41.49 -35.13 9.56
C PHE A 38 -40.38 -35.62 10.51
N TYR A 39 -40.37 -36.91 10.86
CA TYR A 39 -39.31 -37.48 11.70
C TYR A 39 -37.92 -37.42 11.04
N ASN A 40 -37.83 -37.67 9.74
CA ASN A 40 -36.59 -37.52 8.98
C ASN A 40 -36.08 -36.08 8.98
N TRP A 41 -36.97 -35.10 8.89
CA TRP A 41 -36.62 -33.69 9.02
C TRP A 41 -36.20 -33.34 10.43
N ASN A 42 -36.90 -33.83 11.46
CA ASN A 42 -36.52 -33.61 12.85
C ASN A 42 -35.07 -34.06 13.10
N LYS A 43 -34.72 -35.27 12.65
CA LYS A 43 -33.35 -35.79 12.73
C LYS A 43 -32.32 -34.91 11.99
N LYS A 44 -32.70 -34.33 10.86
CA LYS A 44 -31.79 -33.51 10.02
C LYS A 44 -31.63 -32.08 10.54
N PHE A 45 -32.67 -31.50 11.12
CA PHE A 45 -32.75 -30.07 11.42
C PHE A 45 -32.73 -29.73 12.91
N ALA A 46 -32.79 -30.72 13.82
CA ALA A 46 -32.71 -30.52 15.27
C ALA A 46 -31.44 -29.75 15.72
N GLY A 47 -30.32 -29.86 15.01
CA GLY A 47 -29.08 -29.10 15.29
C GLY A 47 -28.91 -27.80 14.50
N LEU A 48 -29.74 -27.57 13.47
CA LEU A 48 -29.61 -26.41 12.56
C LEU A 48 -30.31 -25.14 13.07
N GLY A 49 -31.00 -25.21 14.21
CA GLY A 49 -31.63 -24.06 14.85
C GLY A 49 -30.61 -23.04 15.35
N ASP A 50 -29.61 -23.51 16.09
CA ASP A 50 -28.59 -22.69 16.74
C ASP A 50 -27.68 -21.99 15.71
N ASP A 51 -27.25 -22.70 14.67
CA ASP A 51 -26.45 -22.13 13.57
C ASP A 51 -27.19 -21.02 12.80
N ARG A 52 -28.52 -21.11 12.66
CA ARG A 52 -29.31 -20.10 11.95
C ARG A 52 -29.47 -18.85 12.79
N ASP A 53 -29.67 -18.99 14.10
CA ASP A 53 -29.71 -17.85 15.02
C ASP A 53 -28.37 -17.13 15.07
N LEU A 54 -27.26 -17.86 15.13
CA LEU A 54 -25.92 -17.27 15.05
C LEU A 54 -25.67 -16.54 13.73
N ARG A 55 -26.13 -17.09 12.59
CA ARG A 55 -26.02 -16.42 11.29
C ARG A 55 -26.92 -15.19 11.18
N TYR A 56 -28.12 -15.24 11.76
CA TYR A 56 -29.04 -14.10 11.79
C TYR A 56 -28.46 -12.98 12.67
N HIS A 57 -27.94 -13.32 13.84
CA HIS A 57 -27.33 -12.37 14.76
C HIS A 57 -26.06 -11.76 14.18
N ARG A 58 -25.19 -12.55 13.53
CA ARG A 58 -24.01 -12.04 12.82
C ARG A 58 -24.39 -11.04 11.72
N ARG A 59 -25.47 -11.29 10.97
CA ARG A 59 -25.96 -10.38 9.92
C ARG A 59 -26.60 -9.12 10.51
N SER A 60 -27.35 -9.27 11.59
CA SER A 60 -27.94 -8.16 12.36
C SER A 60 -26.88 -7.19 12.88
N ILE A 61 -25.78 -7.70 13.45
CA ILE A 61 -24.69 -6.86 13.95
C ILE A 61 -24.06 -6.06 12.82
N ILE A 62 -23.85 -6.67 11.65
CA ILE A 62 -23.27 -5.98 10.49
C ILE A 62 -24.18 -4.83 10.02
N TYR A 63 -25.49 -5.05 9.90
CA TYR A 63 -26.42 -4.00 9.50
C TYR A 63 -26.62 -2.93 10.59
N ALA A 64 -26.58 -3.30 11.87
CA ALA A 64 -26.58 -2.34 12.98
C ALA A 64 -25.30 -1.48 12.98
N LEU A 65 -24.15 -2.08 12.69
CA LEU A 65 -22.88 -1.37 12.56
C LEU A 65 -22.87 -0.43 11.34
N LEU A 66 -23.40 -0.88 10.19
CA LEU A 66 -23.50 -0.07 8.97
C LEU A 66 -24.54 1.04 9.09
N GLY A 67 -25.67 0.79 9.75
CA GLY A 67 -26.73 1.77 9.98
C GLY A 67 -26.31 2.90 10.90
N ALA A 68 -25.47 2.61 11.91
CA ALA A 68 -24.98 3.60 12.87
C ALA A 68 -24.11 4.73 12.25
N PHE A 69 -23.65 4.55 11.01
CA PHE A 69 -22.85 5.56 10.29
C PHE A 69 -23.50 6.00 8.96
N SER A 70 -24.77 5.63 8.70
CA SER A 70 -25.48 5.96 7.45
C SER A 70 -25.72 7.46 7.28
N ASP A 71 -25.77 8.21 8.37
CA ASP A 71 -26.00 9.66 8.36
C ASP A 71 -24.74 10.47 8.02
N VAL A 72 -23.56 9.83 8.05
CA VAL A 72 -22.28 10.49 7.75
C VAL A 72 -21.94 10.25 6.27
N PRO A 73 -21.85 11.30 5.44
CA PRO A 73 -21.50 11.16 4.03
C PRO A 73 -20.12 10.52 3.84
N GLN A 74 -20.01 9.63 2.85
CA GLN A 74 -18.77 8.89 2.57
C GLN A 74 -17.56 9.81 2.32
N TRP A 75 -17.77 10.99 1.75
CA TRP A 75 -16.71 11.96 1.48
C TRP A 75 -16.06 12.50 2.76
N VAL A 76 -16.78 12.53 3.89
CA VAL A 76 -16.25 12.99 5.20
C VAL A 76 -15.23 11.98 5.73
N PHE A 77 -15.52 10.67 5.62
CA PHE A 77 -14.56 9.62 5.99
C PHE A 77 -13.33 9.63 5.08
N ALA A 78 -13.51 9.89 3.79
CA ALA A 78 -12.40 10.04 2.86
C ALA A 78 -11.51 11.25 3.21
N LEU A 79 -12.12 12.39 3.57
CA LEU A 79 -11.39 13.58 4.03
C LEU A 79 -10.64 13.32 5.34
N GLY A 80 -11.27 12.62 6.29
CA GLY A 80 -10.64 12.21 7.55
C GLY A 80 -9.42 11.31 7.33
N ALA A 81 -9.56 10.28 6.48
CA ALA A 81 -8.45 9.41 6.12
C ALA A 81 -7.32 10.17 5.41
N LEU A 82 -7.66 11.07 4.48
CA LEU A 82 -6.68 11.89 3.77
C LEU A 82 -5.92 12.83 4.71
N ALA A 83 -6.61 13.44 5.68
CA ALA A 83 -5.97 14.29 6.69
C ALA A 83 -5.01 13.49 7.59
N ILE A 84 -5.39 12.26 7.99
CA ILE A 84 -4.55 11.37 8.78
C ILE A 84 -3.31 10.94 7.99
N VAL A 85 -3.51 10.48 6.74
CA VAL A 85 -2.39 10.09 5.87
C VAL A 85 -1.50 11.27 5.57
N GLY A 86 -2.06 12.45 5.29
CA GLY A 86 -1.31 13.68 5.02
C GLY A 86 -0.46 14.13 6.21
N THR A 87 -1.02 14.09 7.42
CA THR A 87 -0.27 14.44 8.65
C THR A 87 0.82 13.42 8.97
N MET A 88 0.55 12.12 8.80
CA MET A 88 1.59 11.08 8.87
C MET A 88 2.69 11.31 7.83
N ASN A 89 2.33 11.77 6.63
CA ASN A 89 3.29 12.03 5.57
C ASN A 89 4.17 13.26 5.84
N MET A 90 3.59 14.33 6.42
CA MET A 90 4.36 15.54 6.77
C MET A 90 5.38 15.30 7.89
N ILE A 91 5.13 14.34 8.79
CA ILE A 91 6.14 13.91 9.77
C ILE A 91 7.37 13.37 9.02
N GLY A 92 7.17 12.55 7.99
CA GLY A 92 8.25 12.03 7.15
C GLY A 92 9.10 13.14 6.51
N ILE A 93 8.47 14.20 6.01
CA ILE A 93 9.18 15.30 5.31
C ILE A 93 10.17 16.01 6.23
N LYS A 94 9.81 16.27 7.49
CA LYS A 94 10.65 17.07 8.40
C LYS A 94 11.91 16.31 8.84
N TRP A 95 11.75 15.04 9.20
CA TRP A 95 12.86 14.16 9.52
C TRP A 95 13.74 13.89 8.30
N PHE A 96 13.14 13.69 7.12
CA PHE A 96 13.87 13.47 5.88
C PHE A 96 14.70 14.69 5.47
N ALA A 97 14.14 15.90 5.54
CA ALA A 97 14.83 17.14 5.21
C ALA A 97 15.99 17.45 6.17
N GLU A 98 15.83 17.19 7.47
CA GLU A 98 16.92 17.35 8.45
C GLU A 98 18.06 16.38 8.14
N MET A 99 17.76 15.11 7.88
CA MET A 99 18.79 14.13 7.55
C MET A 99 19.56 14.50 6.28
N GLU A 100 18.87 14.91 5.22
CA GLU A 100 19.52 15.36 3.98
C GLU A 100 20.41 16.59 4.20
N PHE A 101 20.00 17.53 5.06
CA PHE A 101 20.82 18.69 5.42
C PHE A 101 22.12 18.27 6.12
N TRP A 102 22.04 17.40 7.13
CA TRP A 102 23.23 16.89 7.84
C TRP A 102 24.18 16.15 6.89
N PHE A 103 23.65 15.35 5.96
CA PHE A 103 24.47 14.67 4.95
C PHE A 103 25.06 15.62 3.90
N ALA A 104 24.32 16.66 3.50
CA ALA A 104 24.81 17.67 2.58
C ALA A 104 25.98 18.47 3.20
N LEU A 105 25.92 18.77 4.50
CA LEU A 105 27.01 19.44 5.21
C LEU A 105 28.31 18.62 5.15
N VAL A 106 28.23 17.31 5.40
CA VAL A 106 29.41 16.41 5.30
C VAL A 106 29.99 16.41 3.88
N LYS A 107 29.14 16.38 2.85
CA LYS A 107 29.58 16.42 1.45
C LYS A 107 30.29 17.72 1.11
N VAL A 108 29.75 18.86 1.53
CA VAL A 108 30.36 20.19 1.29
C VAL A 108 31.71 20.27 1.99
N LEU A 109 31.78 19.82 3.24
CA LEU A 109 33.03 19.83 4.01
C LEU A 109 34.11 18.95 3.35
N ALA A 110 33.73 17.79 2.82
CA ALA A 110 34.65 16.91 2.10
C ALA A 110 35.22 17.59 0.84
N ILE A 111 34.39 18.29 0.06
CA ILE A 111 34.85 19.04 -1.12
C ILE A 111 35.78 20.18 -0.70
N VAL A 112 35.43 20.94 0.34
CA VAL A 112 36.25 22.08 0.79
C VAL A 112 37.63 21.60 1.25
N ILE A 113 37.70 20.54 2.06
CA ILE A 113 38.98 19.96 2.49
C ILE A 113 39.79 19.48 1.29
N PHE A 114 39.15 18.75 0.36
CA PHE A 114 39.80 18.28 -0.85
C PHE A 114 40.35 19.44 -1.69
N LEU A 115 39.58 20.53 -1.84
CA LEU A 115 39.94 21.69 -2.65
C LEU A 115 41.09 22.47 -1.99
N VAL A 116 41.09 22.63 -0.66
CA VAL A 116 42.19 23.27 0.09
C VAL A 116 43.47 22.44 -0.04
N VAL A 117 43.41 21.13 0.22
CA VAL A 117 44.56 20.23 0.09
C VAL A 117 45.09 20.25 -1.34
N GLY A 118 44.20 20.11 -2.34
CA GLY A 118 44.57 20.17 -3.75
C GLY A 118 45.22 21.50 -4.15
N THR A 119 44.71 22.63 -3.65
CA THR A 119 45.28 23.95 -3.94
C THR A 119 46.66 24.12 -3.31
N ILE A 120 46.85 23.65 -2.07
CA ILE A 120 48.16 23.67 -1.42
C ILE A 120 49.14 22.77 -2.17
N PHE A 121 48.72 21.60 -2.62
CA PHE A 121 49.57 20.65 -3.34
C PHE A 121 49.97 21.18 -4.73
N LEU A 122 49.05 21.84 -5.44
CA LEU A 122 49.34 22.51 -6.71
C LEU A 122 50.21 23.75 -6.51
N GLY A 123 50.00 24.53 -5.44
CA GLY A 123 50.78 25.73 -5.14
C GLY A 123 52.20 25.45 -4.63
N THR A 124 52.42 24.30 -3.99
CA THR A 124 53.74 23.88 -3.48
C THR A 124 54.60 23.17 -4.53
N GLY A 125 54.07 22.95 -5.74
CA GLY A 125 54.85 22.55 -6.91
C GLY A 125 55.64 21.25 -6.72
N GLN A 126 55.16 20.33 -5.89
CA GLN A 126 55.87 19.08 -5.63
C GLN A 126 55.93 18.27 -6.94
N PRO A 127 57.13 17.82 -7.37
CA PRO A 127 57.26 17.03 -8.58
C PRO A 127 56.62 15.65 -8.36
N LEU A 128 55.54 15.39 -9.08
CA LEU A 128 54.91 14.08 -9.19
C LEU A 128 55.35 13.51 -10.55
N ASP A 129 56.04 12.37 -10.56
CA ASP A 129 56.60 11.74 -11.77
C ASP A 129 57.56 12.63 -12.59
N GLY A 130 58.37 13.46 -11.94
CA GLY A 130 59.43 14.23 -12.60
C GLY A 130 58.99 15.47 -13.38
N ASN A 131 57.69 15.78 -13.41
CA ASN A 131 57.16 17.04 -13.95
C ASN A 131 56.83 18.02 -12.81
N THR A 132 57.21 19.28 -12.98
CA THR A 132 56.82 20.37 -12.07
C THR A 132 55.33 20.65 -12.22
N THR A 133 54.59 20.52 -11.12
CA THR A 133 53.16 20.83 -11.08
C THR A 133 52.97 22.35 -11.15
N GLY A 134 52.15 22.83 -12.09
CA GLY A 134 51.94 24.27 -12.31
C GLY A 134 51.13 24.56 -13.58
N PHE A 135 50.85 25.84 -13.84
CA PHE A 135 50.07 26.31 -15.01
C PHE A 135 50.69 25.90 -16.36
N HIS A 136 51.97 25.53 -16.37
CA HIS A 136 52.68 25.05 -17.54
C HIS A 136 52.03 23.80 -18.18
N LEU A 137 51.42 22.91 -17.37
CA LEU A 137 50.71 21.71 -17.86
C LEU A 137 49.41 22.02 -18.63
N ILE A 138 48.77 23.17 -18.37
CA ILE A 138 47.56 23.61 -19.08
C ILE A 138 47.92 24.21 -20.44
N THR A 139 49.05 24.92 -20.49
CA THR A 139 49.56 25.56 -21.71
C THR A 139 50.21 24.56 -22.64
N ASP A 140 51.00 23.62 -22.12
CA ASP A 140 51.78 22.65 -22.90
C ASP A 140 50.93 21.52 -23.49
N ASN A 141 49.90 21.06 -22.78
CA ASN A 141 49.04 19.97 -23.24
C ASN A 141 47.89 20.43 -24.13
N GLY A 142 47.93 21.67 -24.65
CA GLY A 142 46.93 22.19 -25.58
C GLY A 142 45.55 22.47 -24.94
N GLY A 143 45.45 22.54 -23.60
CA GLY A 143 44.19 22.79 -22.90
C GLY A 143 43.56 24.14 -23.25
N PHE A 144 44.39 25.18 -23.45
CA PHE A 144 43.93 26.50 -23.87
C PHE A 144 43.41 26.53 -25.31
N PHE A 145 44.02 25.74 -26.21
CA PHE A 145 43.55 25.57 -27.59
C PHE A 145 42.18 24.88 -27.64
N LEU A 146 41.97 23.82 -26.85
CA LEU A 146 40.68 23.14 -26.70
C LEU A 146 39.58 24.08 -26.17
N LEU A 147 39.90 24.92 -25.19
CA LEU A 147 38.97 25.91 -24.64
C LEU A 147 38.55 26.94 -25.70
N ILE A 148 39.50 27.49 -26.46
CA ILE A 148 39.22 28.44 -27.54
C ILE A 148 38.45 27.76 -28.68
N ALA A 149 38.78 26.51 -29.03
CA ALA A 149 38.09 25.76 -30.07
C ALA A 149 36.62 25.45 -29.71
N LEU A 150 36.33 25.14 -28.44
CA LEU A 150 34.96 24.94 -27.95
C LEU A 150 34.16 26.25 -27.93
N LEU A 151 34.76 27.35 -27.48
CA LEU A 151 34.10 28.67 -27.44
C LEU A 151 33.79 29.21 -28.85
N ASN A 152 34.63 28.89 -29.84
CA ASN A 152 34.42 29.29 -31.24
C ASN A 152 33.67 28.22 -32.06
N GLY A 153 33.20 27.13 -31.46
CA GLY A 153 32.44 26.07 -32.14
C GLY A 153 33.24 25.33 -33.23
N ILE A 154 34.57 25.33 -33.16
CA ILE A 154 35.48 24.78 -34.19
C ILE A 154 35.57 23.24 -34.12
N THR A 155 34.96 22.61 -33.11
CA THR A 155 34.91 21.14 -32.96
C THR A 155 33.88 20.48 -33.90
N GLY A 156 34.01 20.72 -35.20
CA GLY A 156 32.96 20.37 -36.17
C GLY A 156 33.38 20.28 -37.63
N HIS A 157 34.67 20.11 -37.97
CA HIS A 157 35.00 19.63 -39.31
C HIS A 157 35.96 18.44 -39.29
N SER A 158 35.34 17.27 -39.47
CA SER A 158 35.94 15.98 -39.76
C SER A 158 36.99 16.06 -40.86
N ARG A 159 38.22 15.59 -40.60
CA ARG A 159 39.00 14.79 -41.55
C ARG A 159 39.90 13.79 -40.83
N LEU A 160 39.46 12.54 -40.89
CA LEU A 160 40.29 11.36 -41.19
C LEU A 160 41.47 11.75 -42.10
N VAL A 161 42.71 11.70 -41.60
CA VAL A 161 43.94 11.32 -42.32
C VAL A 161 44.95 10.87 -41.25
N ILE A 162 45.26 9.57 -41.29
CA ILE A 162 46.54 8.89 -40.98
C ILE A 162 47.31 9.39 -39.74
#